data_AF-A0A482WNW3-F1
#
_entry.id   AF-A0A482WNW3-F1
#
_cell.length_a   1.000
_cell.length_b   1.000
_cell.length_c   1.000
_cell.angle_alpha   90.00
_cell.angle_beta   90.00
_cell.angle_gamma   90.00
#
_symmetry.space_group_name_H-M   'P 1'
#
loop_
_entity.id
_entity.type
_entity.pdbx_description
1 polymer ?
#
loop_
_entity_poly.entity_id
_entity_poly.type
_entity_poly.pdbx_seq_one_letter_code
_entity_poly.pdbx_strand_id
1 'polypeptide(L)'
;MKGIFYILAYLFVLKCIVSSQKCELTNVKTVLWKPYDTDRVCWSRNDELLLYARRVAQDLLPTKQPANLGQLLQYLDIVWEAASKLNPKVTSSASNRDVIKPAIGDAIGGYLQAVALPFATEAYYAGAIDYKTIKQFYDLFEKIR
;
A
#
# COMPACT_ATOMS: atom_id res chain seq x y z
N MET A 1 -3.20 -34.95 37.40
CA MET A 1 -3.14 -35.03 35.92
C MET A 1 -4.19 -34.20 35.18
N LYS A 2 -5.39 -33.92 35.73
CA LYS A 2 -6.42 -33.12 35.03
C LYS A 2 -6.04 -31.64 34.79
N GLY A 3 -5.30 -31.01 35.72
CA GLY A 3 -4.91 -29.60 35.60
C GLY A 3 -3.95 -29.30 34.44
N ILE A 4 -3.06 -30.23 34.09
CA ILE A 4 -2.09 -30.06 32.99
C ILE A 4 -2.81 -30.05 31.64
N PHE A 5 -3.86 -30.86 31.47
CA PHE A 5 -4.69 -30.86 30.26
C PHE A 5 -5.45 -29.55 30.07
N TYR A 6 -5.98 -28.95 31.14
CA TYR A 6 -6.64 -27.63 31.06
C TYR A 6 -5.67 -26.51 30.68
N ILE A 7 -4.46 -26.52 31.22
CA ILE A 7 -3.43 -25.53 30.88
C ILE A 7 -2.98 -25.68 29.42
N LEU A 8 -2.75 -26.91 28.96
CA LEU A 8 -2.39 -27.18 27.57
C LEU A 8 -3.52 -26.81 26.61
N ALA A 9 -4.78 -27.11 26.96
CA ALA A 9 -5.94 -26.71 26.17
C ALA A 9 -6.07 -25.18 26.11
N TYR A 10 -5.86 -24.47 27.22
CA TYR A 10 -5.90 -23.02 27.27
C TYR A 10 -4.80 -22.37 26.42
N LEU A 11 -3.57 -22.91 26.47
CA LEU A 11 -2.46 -22.48 25.62
C LEU A 11 -2.70 -22.76 24.14
N PHE A 12 -3.38 -23.87 23.82
CA PHE A 12 -3.74 -24.21 22.45
C PHE A 12 -4.84 -23.28 21.90
N VAL A 13 -5.85 -22.96 22.71
CA VAL A 13 -6.90 -21.99 22.36
C VAL A 13 -6.31 -20.58 22.17
N LEU A 14 -5.40 -20.15 23.03
CA LEU A 14 -4.67 -18.87 22.86
C LEU A 14 -3.86 -18.83 21.55
N LYS A 15 -3.20 -19.93 21.17
CA LYS A 15 -2.49 -20.01 19.88
C LYS A 15 -3.44 -19.96 18.68
N CYS A 16 -4.61 -20.58 18.76
CA CYS A 16 -5.59 -20.55 17.67
C CYS A 16 -6.20 -19.16 17.45
N ILE A 17 -6.41 -18.37 18.52
CA ILE A 17 -6.93 -16.99 18.40
C ILE A 17 -5.93 -16.08 17.66
N VAL A 18 -4.63 -16.31 17.82
CA VAL A 18 -3.57 -15.54 17.13
C VAL A 18 -3.46 -15.89 15.64
N SER A 19 -3.95 -17.06 15.21
CA SER A 19 -3.74 -17.58 13.84
C SER A 19 -4.79 -17.17 12.80
N SER A 20 -5.87 -16.48 13.20
CA SER A 20 -6.85 -15.94 12.24
C SER A 20 -6.69 -14.43 12.08
N GLN A 21 -5.49 -13.99 11.72
CA GLN A 21 -5.33 -12.61 11.25
C GLN A 21 -5.87 -12.58 9.81
N LYS A 22 -7.15 -12.24 9.65
CA LYS A 22 -7.69 -11.85 8.34
C LYS A 22 -6.75 -10.77 7.78
N CYS A 23 -6.25 -10.99 6.56
CA CYS A 23 -5.58 -9.94 5.80
C CYS A 23 -6.62 -8.87 5.45
N GLU A 24 -6.84 -7.95 6.36
CA GLU A 24 -7.59 -6.74 6.07
C GLU A 24 -6.69 -5.84 5.23
N LEU A 25 -7.17 -5.44 4.06
CA LEU A 25 -6.46 -4.50 3.20
C LEU A 25 -6.35 -3.16 3.92
N THR A 26 -5.16 -2.57 3.91
CA THR A 26 -4.94 -1.23 4.46
C THR A 26 -5.73 -0.24 3.62
N ASN A 27 -6.81 0.32 4.17
CA ASN A 27 -7.58 1.34 3.47
C ASN A 27 -6.80 2.66 3.48
N VAL A 28 -6.03 2.88 2.42
CA VAL A 28 -5.21 4.09 2.24
C VAL A 28 -5.97 5.25 1.60
N LYS A 29 -7.30 5.18 1.54
CA LYS A 29 -8.18 6.22 1.00
C LYS A 29 -7.76 6.69 -0.41
N THR A 30 -7.29 5.79 -1.26
CA THR A 30 -6.95 6.14 -2.65
C THR A 30 -8.17 6.75 -3.31
N VAL A 31 -7.97 7.88 -3.98
CA VAL A 31 -9.05 8.67 -4.56
C VAL A 31 -9.67 7.89 -5.73
N LEU A 32 -10.77 7.20 -5.46
CA LEU A 32 -11.62 6.57 -6.49
C LEU A 32 -12.21 7.64 -7.42
N TRP A 33 -12.38 8.87 -6.93
CA TRP A 33 -13.12 9.95 -7.59
C TRP A 33 -12.32 11.24 -7.61
N LYS A 34 -11.95 11.71 -8.80
CA LYS A 34 -11.38 13.04 -8.97
C LYS A 34 -12.48 14.11 -8.99
N PRO A 35 -12.14 15.39 -8.73
CA PRO A 35 -13.14 16.46 -8.72
C PRO A 35 -13.98 16.54 -10.01
N TYR A 36 -13.39 16.21 -11.17
CA TYR A 36 -14.08 16.21 -12.46
C TYR A 36 -14.92 14.96 -12.73
N ASP A 37 -14.84 13.91 -11.88
CA ASP A 37 -15.66 12.71 -12.07
C ASP A 37 -17.13 12.95 -11.69
N THR A 38 -17.46 14.04 -10.99
CA THR A 38 -18.84 14.44 -10.69
C THR A 38 -19.62 14.92 -11.91
N ASP A 39 -18.93 15.50 -12.88
CA ASP A 39 -19.53 16.05 -14.10
C ASP A 39 -19.55 15.03 -15.25
N ARG A 40 -19.07 13.82 -14.98
CA ARG A 40 -18.83 12.79 -15.98
C ARG A 40 -20.13 12.06 -16.30
N VAL A 41 -20.60 12.20 -17.55
CA VAL A 41 -21.84 11.56 -18.02
C VAL A 41 -21.70 10.03 -18.12
N CYS A 42 -20.56 9.53 -18.57
CA CYS A 42 -20.29 8.09 -18.73
C CYS A 42 -18.83 7.73 -18.40
N TRP A 43 -18.61 6.50 -17.95
CA TRP A 43 -17.28 5.91 -17.73
C TRP A 43 -16.80 5.19 -18.97
N SER A 44 -15.55 5.39 -19.36
CA SER A 44 -14.94 4.63 -20.45
C SER A 44 -14.38 3.31 -19.93
N ARG A 45 -14.15 2.35 -20.84
CA ARG A 45 -13.49 1.09 -20.49
C ARG A 45 -12.11 1.28 -19.85
N ASN A 46 -11.38 2.33 -20.24
CA ASN A 46 -10.10 2.66 -19.65
C ASN A 46 -10.23 3.16 -18.20
N ASP A 47 -11.32 3.87 -17.88
CA ASP A 47 -11.57 4.30 -16.50
C ASP A 47 -11.90 3.10 -15.60
N GLU A 48 -12.72 2.17 -16.09
CA GLU A 48 -13.00 0.90 -15.39
C GLU A 48 -11.72 0.10 -15.14
N LEU A 49 -10.86 -0.02 -16.17
CA LEU A 49 -9.57 -0.71 -16.05
C LEU A 49 -8.65 -0.03 -15.03
N LEU A 50 -8.63 1.30 -14.98
CA LEU A 50 -7.87 2.05 -13.99
C LEU A 50 -8.39 1.83 -12.57
N LEU A 51 -9.71 1.83 -12.37
CA LEU A 51 -10.31 1.52 -11.07
C LEU A 51 -9.97 0.09 -10.62
N TYR A 52 -10.06 -0.87 -11.53
CA TYR A 52 -9.68 -2.25 -11.23
C TYR A 52 -8.19 -2.37 -10.89
N ALA A 53 -7.32 -1.74 -11.68
CA ALA A 53 -5.88 -1.74 -11.45
C ALA A 53 -5.53 -1.14 -10.09
N ARG A 54 -6.20 -0.06 -9.67
CA ARG A 54 -6.02 0.54 -8.32
C ARG A 54 -6.39 -0.43 -7.21
N ARG A 55 -7.53 -1.11 -7.35
CA ARG A 55 -7.97 -2.13 -6.39
C ARG A 55 -6.93 -3.24 -6.26
N VAL A 56 -6.37 -3.72 -7.38
CA VAL A 56 -5.33 -4.75 -7.36
C VAL A 56 -4.00 -4.21 -6.81
N ALA A 57 -3.65 -2.96 -7.12
CA ALA A 57 -2.43 -2.34 -6.61
C ALA A 57 -2.43 -2.20 -5.07
N GLN A 58 -3.59 -2.13 -4.42
CA GLN A 58 -3.67 -2.17 -2.96
C GLN A 58 -3.14 -3.46 -2.35
N ASP A 59 -3.13 -4.58 -3.10
CA ASP A 59 -2.57 -5.85 -2.64
C ASP A 59 -1.02 -5.77 -2.50
N LEU A 60 -0.39 -4.76 -3.08
CA LEU A 60 1.05 -4.48 -2.93
C LEU A 60 1.37 -3.70 -1.65
N LEU A 61 0.35 -3.24 -0.91
CA LEU A 61 0.59 -2.42 0.27
C LEU A 61 0.84 -3.30 1.49
N PRO A 62 1.81 -2.94 2.35
CA PRO A 62 1.98 -3.63 3.61
C PRO A 62 0.71 -3.54 4.47
N THR A 63 0.25 -4.69 4.95
CA THR A 63 -0.91 -4.81 5.85
C THR A 63 -0.52 -4.82 7.32
N LYS A 64 0.76 -5.07 7.62
CA LYS A 64 1.32 -5.06 8.97
C LYS A 64 2.20 -3.85 9.16
N GLN A 65 2.22 -3.33 10.38
CA GLN A 65 3.14 -2.27 10.76
C GLN A 65 4.59 -2.74 10.50
N PRO A 66 5.38 -1.98 9.72
CA PRO A 66 6.73 -2.37 9.38
C PRO A 66 7.66 -2.18 10.58
N ALA A 67 8.33 -3.27 10.98
CA ALA A 67 9.29 -3.25 12.09
C ALA A 67 10.58 -2.48 11.76
N ASN A 68 10.91 -2.33 10.47
CA ASN A 68 12.08 -1.61 9.99
C ASN A 68 11.67 -0.64 8.88
N LEU A 69 11.78 0.66 9.16
CA LEU A 69 11.38 1.72 8.24
C LEU A 69 12.30 1.81 7.01
N GLY A 70 13.58 1.46 7.12
CA GLY A 70 14.48 1.40 5.97
C GLY A 70 14.08 0.29 4.98
N GLN A 71 13.69 -0.87 5.48
CA GLN A 71 13.17 -1.96 4.62
C GLN A 71 11.84 -1.60 3.97
N LEU A 72 10.94 -0.94 4.72
CA LEU A 72 9.69 -0.43 4.15
C LEU A 72 9.97 0.52 2.99
N LEU A 73 10.86 1.50 3.20
CA LEU A 73 11.23 2.48 2.18
C LEU A 73 11.80 1.79 0.93
N GLN A 74 12.73 0.86 1.12
CA GLN A 74 13.32 0.10 0.02
C GLN A 74 12.27 -0.71 -0.76
N TYR A 75 11.33 -1.35 -0.04
CA TYR A 75 10.24 -2.09 -0.67
C TYR A 75 9.38 -1.17 -1.54
N LEU A 76 8.93 -0.03 -0.99
CA LEU A 76 8.07 0.91 -1.72
C LEU A 76 8.79 1.49 -2.97
N ASP A 77 10.08 1.81 -2.87
CA ASP A 77 10.85 2.29 -4.02
C ASP A 77 11.02 1.20 -5.09
N ILE A 78 11.27 -0.06 -4.71
CA ILE A 78 11.32 -1.19 -5.66
C ILE A 78 9.99 -1.35 -6.40
N VAL A 79 8.86 -1.30 -5.69
CA VAL A 79 7.54 -1.41 -6.31
C VAL A 79 7.29 -0.27 -7.29
N TRP A 80 7.66 0.97 -6.91
CA TRP A 80 7.52 2.13 -7.78
C TRP A 80 8.44 2.08 -9.02
N GLU A 81 9.68 1.65 -8.85
CA GLU A 81 10.63 1.46 -9.94
C GLU A 81 10.17 0.37 -10.92
N ALA A 82 9.64 -0.74 -10.40
CA ALA A 82 9.03 -1.78 -11.20
C ALA A 82 7.85 -1.22 -12.01
N ALA A 83 6.94 -0.49 -11.37
CA ALA A 83 5.81 0.16 -12.03
C ALA A 83 6.25 1.13 -13.14
N SER A 84 7.31 1.90 -12.89
CA SER A 84 7.85 2.86 -13.86
C SER A 84 8.51 2.21 -15.07
N LYS A 85 9.00 0.97 -14.93
CA LYS A 85 9.60 0.18 -16.01
C LYS A 85 8.57 -0.66 -16.75
N LEU A 86 7.43 -0.95 -16.12
CA LEU A 86 6.31 -1.61 -16.77
C LEU A 86 5.66 -0.64 -17.76
N ASN A 87 6.00 -0.82 -19.04
CA ASN A 87 5.27 -0.20 -20.14
C ASN A 87 4.51 -1.31 -20.88
N PRO A 88 3.39 -1.82 -20.34
CA PRO A 88 2.64 -2.85 -21.02
C PRO A 88 2.12 -2.26 -22.33
N LYS A 89 2.69 -2.70 -23.46
CA LYS A 89 2.07 -2.52 -24.78
C LYS A 89 0.81 -3.38 -24.78
N VAL A 90 -0.27 -2.90 -24.17
CA VAL A 90 -1.58 -3.57 -24.21
C VAL A 90 -2.08 -3.41 -25.64
N THR A 91 -1.82 -4.43 -26.45
CA THR A 91 -2.15 -4.52 -27.86
C THR A 91 -3.65 -4.71 -28.05
N SER A 92 -4.46 -3.68 -27.81
CA SER A 92 -5.84 -3.62 -28.33
C SER A 92 -6.35 -2.19 -28.35
N SER A 93 -6.51 -1.63 -29.55
CA SER A 93 -7.26 -0.39 -29.87
C SER A 93 -6.69 0.95 -29.35
N ALA A 94 -6.02 1.67 -30.25
CA ALA A 94 -5.93 3.13 -30.42
C ALA A 94 -5.61 4.07 -29.21
N SER A 95 -5.40 3.57 -28.01
CA SER A 95 -5.17 4.37 -26.81
C SER A 95 -4.16 3.66 -25.91
N ASN A 96 -2.87 3.88 -26.15
CA ASN A 96 -1.77 3.50 -25.25
C ASN A 96 -1.82 4.37 -23.99
N ARG A 97 -2.86 4.24 -23.16
CA ARG A 97 -2.88 4.86 -21.84
C ARG A 97 -2.24 3.89 -20.85
N ASP A 98 -1.16 4.34 -20.24
CA ASP A 98 -0.55 3.66 -19.10
C ASP A 98 -1.54 3.67 -17.93
N VAL A 99 -1.98 2.49 -17.52
CA VAL A 99 -2.93 2.28 -16.42
C VAL A 99 -2.21 1.77 -15.16
N ILE A 100 -1.07 1.09 -15.33
CA ILE A 100 -0.38 0.43 -14.21
C ILE A 100 0.34 1.44 -13.36
N LYS A 101 1.16 2.31 -13.97
CA LYS A 101 1.92 3.31 -13.23
C LYS A 101 1.03 4.24 -12.41
N PRO A 102 -0.06 4.85 -12.94
CA PRO A 102 -0.93 5.69 -12.13
C PRO A 102 -1.66 4.90 -11.04
N ALA A 103 -2.07 3.65 -11.30
CA ALA A 103 -2.73 2.83 -10.28
C ALA A 103 -1.81 2.52 -9.09
N ILE A 104 -0.55 2.16 -9.36
CA ILE A 104 0.45 1.90 -8.32
C ILE A 104 0.85 3.19 -7.61
N GLY A 105 0.99 4.30 -8.35
CA GLY A 105 1.25 5.62 -7.77
C GLY A 105 0.17 6.05 -6.79
N ASP A 106 -1.11 5.90 -7.17
CA ASP A 106 -2.24 6.20 -6.28
C ASP A 106 -2.21 5.34 -5.01
N ALA A 107 -1.90 4.04 -5.12
CA ALA A 107 -1.81 3.12 -3.98
C ALA A 107 -0.65 3.45 -3.04
N ILE A 108 0.58 3.58 -3.57
CA ILE A 108 1.77 3.89 -2.77
C ILE A 108 1.68 5.31 -2.21
N GLY A 109 1.29 6.29 -3.01
CA GLY A 109 1.11 7.67 -2.58
C GLY A 109 0.09 7.78 -1.44
N GLY A 110 -1.05 7.10 -1.57
CA GLY A 110 -2.04 6.99 -0.50
C GLY A 110 -1.47 6.35 0.75
N TYR A 111 -0.71 5.26 0.63
CA TYR A 111 -0.07 4.59 1.77
C TYR A 111 0.97 5.47 2.46
N LEU A 112 1.81 6.16 1.69
CA LEU A 112 2.79 7.11 2.20
C LEU A 112 2.10 8.22 2.99
N GLN A 113 1.08 8.84 2.43
CA GLN A 113 0.35 9.93 3.08
C GLN A 113 -0.42 9.50 4.32
N ALA A 114 -1.13 8.37 4.26
CA ALA A 114 -2.04 7.95 5.32
C ALA A 114 -1.36 7.15 6.44
N VAL A 115 -0.23 6.51 6.15
CA VAL A 115 0.42 5.55 7.06
C VAL A 115 1.90 5.86 7.22
N ALA A 116 2.70 5.72 6.15
CA ALA A 116 4.15 5.66 6.32
C ALA A 116 4.77 6.98 6.79
N LEU A 117 4.35 8.12 6.24
CA LEU A 117 4.87 9.44 6.62
C LEU A 117 4.53 9.82 8.06
N PRO A 118 3.28 9.66 8.55
CA PRO A 118 2.98 9.84 9.97
C PRO A 118 3.89 9.00 10.88
N PHE A 119 4.03 7.71 10.61
CA PHE A 119 4.87 6.81 11.40
C PHE A 119 6.37 7.17 11.34
N ALA A 120 6.89 7.46 10.15
CA ALA A 120 8.29 7.83 9.99
C ALA A 120 8.59 9.19 10.65
N THR A 121 7.65 10.13 10.59
CA THR A 121 7.77 11.44 11.25
C THR A 121 7.82 11.28 12.77
N GLU A 122 6.93 10.46 13.34
CA GLU A 122 6.96 10.13 14.77
C GLU A 122 8.28 9.47 15.17
N ALA A 123 8.74 8.47 14.41
CA ALA A 123 10.00 7.78 14.67
C ALA A 123 11.22 8.73 14.59
N TYR A 124 11.22 9.70 13.69
CA TYR A 124 12.27 10.71 13.59
C TYR A 124 12.32 11.60 14.84
N TYR A 125 11.17 12.12 15.27
CA TYR A 125 11.10 12.95 16.47
C TYR A 125 11.39 12.18 17.76
N ALA A 126 11.13 10.87 17.78
CA ALA A 126 11.53 9.98 18.87
C ALA A 126 13.04 9.62 18.85
N GLY A 127 13.78 10.02 17.82
CA GLY A 127 15.20 9.69 17.65
C GLY A 127 15.46 8.24 17.22
N ALA A 128 14.43 7.52 16.76
CA ALA A 128 14.55 6.14 16.31
C ALA A 128 15.11 6.01 14.87
N ILE A 129 14.98 7.06 14.05
CA ILE A 129 15.57 7.14 12.72
C ILE A 129 16.27 8.49 12.51
N ASP A 130 17.21 8.53 11.57
CA ASP A 130 17.95 9.75 11.23
C ASP A 130 17.23 10.64 10.20
N TYR A 131 17.72 11.88 10.06
CA TYR A 131 17.18 12.83 9.08
C TYR A 131 17.23 12.29 7.65
N LYS A 132 18.28 11.53 7.32
CA LYS A 132 18.47 10.94 6.00
C LYS A 132 17.30 10.01 5.66
N THR A 133 16.91 9.14 6.58
CA THR A 133 15.83 8.16 6.37
C THR A 133 14.49 8.86 6.18
N ILE A 134 14.12 9.80 7.05
CA ILE A 134 12.86 10.53 6.92
C ILE A 134 12.82 11.37 5.62
N LYS A 135 13.95 12.00 5.24
CA LYS A 135 14.04 12.73 3.98
C LYS A 135 13.76 11.82 2.79
N GLN A 136 14.26 10.58 2.79
CA GLN A 136 14.01 9.65 1.70
C GLN A 136 12.53 9.24 1.57
N PHE A 137 11.78 9.17 2.69
CA PHE A 137 10.34 8.97 2.62
C PHE A 137 9.62 10.13 1.93
N TYR A 138 9.98 11.37 2.27
CA TYR A 138 9.42 12.54 1.60
C TYR A 138 9.87 12.65 0.13
N ASP A 139 11.14 12.34 -0.17
CA ASP A 139 11.64 12.30 -1.55
C ASP A 139 10.87 11.27 -2.40
N LEU A 140 10.57 10.08 -1.85
CA LEU A 140 9.74 9.08 -2.52
C LEU A 140 8.30 9.57 -2.72
N PHE A 141 7.72 10.25 -1.74
CA PHE A 141 6.37 10.81 -1.84
C PHE A 141 6.27 11.87 -2.95
N GLU A 142 7.22 12.80 -3.01
CA GLU A 142 7.30 13.82 -4.06
C GLU A 142 7.61 13.23 -5.44
N LYS A 143 8.35 12.12 -5.52
CA LYS A 143 8.61 11.40 -6.77
C LYS A 143 7.36 10.75 -7.36
N ILE A 144 6.39 10.37 -6.52
CA ILE A 144 5.16 9.66 -6.91
C ILE A 144 4.02 10.63 -7.21
N ARG A 145 3.97 11.77 -6.52
CA ARG A 145 2.97 12.83 -6.67
C ARG A 145 3.05 13.51 -8.04
#